data_AF-A0A847GGC7-F1
#
_entry.id   AF-A0A847GGC7-F1
#
_cell.length_a   1.000
_cell.length_b   1.000
_cell.length_c   1.000
_cell.angle_alpha   90.00
_cell.angle_beta   90.00
_cell.angle_gamma   90.00
#
_symmetry.space_group_name_H-M   'P 1'
#
loop_
_entity.id
_entity.type
_entity.pdbx_description
1 polymer ?
#
loop_
_entity_poly.entity_id
_entity_poly.type
_entity_poly.pdbx_seq_one_letter_code
_entity_poly.pdbx_strand_id
1 'polypeptide(L)'
;QEAKRLHLLLEVLTPCCKAYGSDAAFESIRLAIQCHGGSGYTEDYPVEQMLRDCKVFSIYEGANGIQALDLLGRKVPMMGGEAVRALMAEIGKAVGEAKAMEPLKGEAEKLAQLMEAVGGATMHLAMLGLSGQVHLYTCNATAYLEMFSQMAVAWQLLLQAIAAQKALDAGTNEENFYRGKIETARFYVGQTLPHALATAQMLTANERTALDFKEEWF
;
A
#
# COMPACT_ATOMS: atom_id res chain seq x y z
N GLN A 1 10.76 24.25 6.76
CA GLN A 1 9.42 23.82 6.27
C GLN A 1 9.51 22.48 5.53
N GLU A 2 10.41 22.33 4.56
CA GLU A 2 10.60 21.08 3.81
C GLU A 2 11.03 19.87 4.66
N ALA A 3 12.03 20.03 5.54
CA ALA A 3 12.47 18.95 6.43
C ALA A 3 11.34 18.39 7.32
N LYS A 4 10.45 19.27 7.82
CA LYS A 4 9.27 18.88 8.60
C LYS A 4 8.32 18.03 7.74
N ARG A 5 8.04 18.48 6.51
CA ARG A 5 7.17 17.76 5.57
C ARG A 5 7.71 16.36 5.28
N LEU A 6 8.99 16.24 4.96
CA LEU A 6 9.63 14.94 4.68
C LEU A 6 9.61 14.02 5.90
N HIS A 7 9.86 14.56 7.10
CA HIS A 7 9.75 13.79 8.33
C HIS A 7 8.33 13.26 8.55
N LEU A 8 7.30 14.08 8.32
CA LEU A 8 5.91 13.64 8.41
C LEU A 8 5.57 12.51 7.42
N LEU A 9 6.07 12.57 6.19
CA LEU A 9 5.89 11.49 5.21
C LEU A 9 6.57 10.20 5.68
N LEU A 10 7.80 10.32 6.18
CA LEU A 10 8.55 9.18 6.70
C LEU A 10 7.79 8.46 7.82
N GLU A 11 7.16 9.21 8.73
CA GLU A 11 6.41 8.66 9.86
C GLU A 11 5.29 7.71 9.44
N VAL A 12 4.53 8.04 8.39
CA VAL A 12 3.44 7.18 7.90
C VAL A 12 3.91 6.11 6.91
N LEU A 13 4.98 6.36 6.15
CA LEU A 13 5.49 5.41 5.16
C LEU A 13 6.37 4.31 5.77
N THR A 14 7.07 4.59 6.88
CA THR A 14 7.94 3.60 7.55
C THR A 14 7.22 2.28 7.90
N PRO A 15 6.07 2.29 8.60
CA PRO A 15 5.37 1.03 8.89
C PRO A 15 4.86 0.33 7.62
N CYS A 16 4.50 1.08 6.57
CA CYS A 16 4.11 0.52 5.27
C CYS A 16 5.29 -0.20 4.62
N CYS A 17 6.46 0.45 4.53
CA CYS A 17 7.67 -0.14 3.99
C CYS A 17 8.09 -1.40 4.75
N LYS A 18 7.94 -1.39 6.08
CA LYS A 18 8.25 -2.56 6.91
C LYS A 18 7.26 -3.69 6.65
N ALA A 19 5.99 -3.49 7.00
CA ALA A 19 5.02 -4.57 7.04
C ALA A 19 4.61 -5.01 5.63
N TYR A 20 4.08 -4.09 4.83
CA TYR A 20 3.66 -4.43 3.47
C TYR A 20 4.83 -4.86 2.59
N GLY A 21 6.00 -4.22 2.74
CA GLY A 21 7.20 -4.65 2.02
C GLY A 21 7.61 -6.09 2.34
N SER A 22 7.56 -6.49 3.62
CA SER A 22 7.87 -7.87 4.01
C SER A 22 6.85 -8.89 3.49
N ASP A 23 5.55 -8.59 3.54
CA ASP A 23 4.50 -9.49 3.04
C ASP A 23 4.54 -9.58 1.50
N ALA A 24 4.74 -8.45 0.82
CA ALA A 24 4.87 -8.42 -0.64
C ALA A 24 6.13 -9.15 -1.14
N ALA A 25 7.24 -9.09 -0.40
CA ALA A 25 8.44 -9.86 -0.71
C ALA A 25 8.17 -11.37 -0.61
N PHE A 26 7.49 -11.81 0.46
CA PHE A 26 7.11 -13.21 0.65
C PHE A 26 6.23 -13.70 -0.51
N GLU A 27 5.19 -12.95 -0.87
CA GLU A 27 4.30 -13.30 -1.99
C GLU A 27 5.04 -13.31 -3.34
N SER A 28 5.93 -12.36 -3.58
CA SER A 28 6.71 -12.28 -4.83
C SER A 28 7.62 -13.50 -4.98
N ILE A 29 8.28 -13.92 -3.90
CA ILE A 29 9.16 -15.10 -3.91
C ILE A 29 8.34 -16.39 -4.04
N ARG A 30 7.18 -16.46 -3.39
CA ARG A 30 6.24 -17.59 -3.55
C ARG A 30 5.82 -17.75 -5.01
N LEU A 31 5.52 -16.66 -5.72
CA LEU A 31 5.23 -16.69 -7.15
C LEU A 31 6.46 -17.06 -7.99
N ALA A 32 7.66 -16.64 -7.60
CA ALA A 32 8.89 -17.05 -8.27
C ALA A 32 9.08 -18.58 -8.23
N ILE A 33 8.85 -19.22 -7.06
CA ILE A 33 8.84 -20.69 -6.95
C ILE A 33 7.85 -21.30 -7.94
N GLN A 34 6.64 -20.74 -8.03
CA GLN A 34 5.60 -21.23 -8.94
C GLN A 34 6.04 -21.17 -10.41
N CYS A 35 6.76 -20.12 -10.82
CA CYS A 35 7.31 -20.00 -12.17
C CYS A 35 8.34 -21.11 -12.49
N HIS A 36 9.06 -21.62 -11.49
CA HIS A 36 10.02 -22.73 -11.63
C HIS A 36 9.36 -24.11 -11.52
N GLY A 37 8.07 -24.21 -11.19
CA GLY A 37 7.38 -25.48 -10.99
C GLY A 37 8.03 -26.34 -9.89
N GLY A 38 8.07 -27.66 -10.09
CA GLY A 38 8.67 -28.59 -9.12
C GLY A 38 10.14 -28.29 -8.83
N SER A 39 10.90 -27.80 -9.81
CA SER A 39 12.30 -27.41 -9.63
C SER A 39 12.47 -26.24 -8.66
N GLY A 40 11.47 -25.35 -8.57
CA GLY A 40 11.48 -24.25 -7.61
C GLY A 40 11.37 -24.70 -6.15
N TYR A 41 11.00 -25.96 -5.91
CA TYR A 41 10.93 -26.57 -4.58
C TYR A 41 12.21 -27.36 -4.20
N THR A 42 13.20 -27.36 -5.09
CA THR A 42 14.49 -28.02 -4.86
C THR A 42 15.56 -26.99 -4.51
N GLU A 43 16.62 -27.42 -3.84
CA GLU A 43 17.77 -26.56 -3.49
C GLU A 43 18.64 -26.18 -4.71
N ASP A 44 18.35 -26.73 -5.89
CA ASP A 44 19.04 -26.40 -7.14
C ASP A 44 18.77 -24.94 -7.59
N TYR A 45 17.68 -24.34 -7.09
CA TYR A 45 17.32 -22.94 -7.35
C TYR A 45 17.20 -22.17 -6.03
N PRO A 46 17.65 -20.90 -5.96
CA PRO A 46 17.70 -20.16 -4.70
C PRO A 46 16.34 -19.72 -4.16
N VAL A 47 15.27 -19.88 -4.94
CA VAL A 47 13.94 -19.34 -4.62
C VAL A 47 13.30 -19.96 -3.37
N GLU A 48 13.61 -21.23 -3.06
CA GLU A 48 13.16 -21.86 -1.81
C GLU A 48 13.85 -21.23 -0.59
N GLN A 49 15.16 -21.01 -0.69
CA GLN A 49 15.93 -20.40 0.38
C GLN A 49 15.48 -18.95 0.60
N MET A 50 15.29 -18.19 -0.48
CA MET A 50 14.76 -16.83 -0.41
C MET A 50 13.42 -16.78 0.33
N LEU A 51 12.54 -17.78 0.12
CA LEU A 51 11.25 -17.82 0.79
C LEU A 51 11.42 -18.03 2.30
N ARG A 52 12.30 -18.96 2.71
CA ARG A 52 12.62 -19.20 4.12
C ARG A 52 13.23 -17.95 4.77
N ASP A 53 14.22 -17.35 4.12
CA ASP A 53 14.98 -16.23 4.65
C ASP A 53 14.13 -14.96 4.75
N CYS A 54 13.21 -14.72 3.80
CA CYS A 54 12.35 -13.54 3.83
C CYS A 54 11.27 -13.58 4.93
N LYS A 55 10.90 -14.77 5.43
CA LYS A 55 9.78 -14.89 6.39
C LYS A 55 10.05 -14.17 7.71
N VAL A 56 11.31 -14.07 8.13
CA VAL A 56 11.68 -13.37 9.37
C VAL A 56 11.34 -11.87 9.31
N PHE A 57 11.26 -11.29 8.11
CA PHE A 57 11.01 -9.86 7.92
C PHE A 57 9.62 -9.43 8.41
N SER A 58 8.62 -10.32 8.34
CA SER A 58 7.28 -10.03 8.88
C SER A 58 7.22 -10.13 10.41
N ILE A 59 8.28 -10.63 11.07
CA ILE A 59 8.29 -11.02 12.48
C ILE A 59 9.16 -10.08 13.32
N TYR A 60 10.43 -9.90 12.95
CA TYR A 60 11.37 -9.10 13.74
C TYR A 60 11.07 -7.58 13.68
N GLU A 61 11.75 -6.79 14.53
CA GLU A 61 11.66 -5.32 14.53
C GLU A 61 10.21 -4.79 14.55
N GLY A 62 9.37 -5.48 15.33
CA GLY A 62 7.93 -5.28 15.41
C GLY A 62 7.18 -6.07 14.33
N ALA A 63 6.47 -7.12 14.74
CA ALA A 63 5.65 -7.94 13.85
C ALA A 63 4.64 -7.10 13.06
N ASN A 64 4.21 -7.57 11.88
CA ASN A 64 3.38 -6.76 10.97
C ASN A 64 2.06 -6.28 11.60
N GLY A 65 1.44 -7.06 12.49
CA GLY A 65 0.28 -6.60 13.26
C GLY A 65 0.58 -5.43 14.20
N ILE A 66 1.77 -5.39 14.80
CA ILE A 66 2.22 -4.26 15.62
C ILE A 66 2.47 -3.03 14.75
N GLN A 67 3.08 -3.19 13.56
CA GLN A 67 3.26 -2.10 12.61
C GLN A 67 1.91 -1.54 12.11
N ALA A 68 0.93 -2.41 11.94
CA ALA A 68 -0.42 -2.03 11.57
C ALA A 68 -1.11 -1.21 12.66
N LEU A 69 -1.02 -1.66 13.92
CA LEU A 69 -1.51 -0.91 15.08
C LEU A 69 -0.78 0.42 15.25
N ASP A 70 0.53 0.45 14.99
CA ASP A 70 1.33 1.67 15.02
C ASP A 70 0.86 2.69 13.98
N LEU A 71 0.69 2.25 12.73
CA LEU A 71 0.21 3.09 11.65
C LEU A 71 -1.18 3.67 11.99
N LEU A 72 -2.15 2.79 12.25
CA LEU A 72 -3.54 3.19 12.45
C LEU A 72 -3.70 4.01 13.74
N GLY A 73 -3.16 3.52 14.86
CA GLY A 73 -3.38 4.07 16.20
C GLY A 73 -2.45 5.20 16.61
N ARG A 74 -1.26 5.31 16.01
CA ARG A 74 -0.27 6.35 16.37
C ARG A 74 0.08 7.27 15.20
N LYS A 75 0.50 6.75 14.05
CA LYS A 75 1.07 7.57 12.96
C LYS A 75 0.02 8.37 12.20
N VAL A 76 -1.12 7.77 11.90
CA VAL A 76 -2.26 8.42 11.24
C VAL A 76 -2.84 9.58 12.04
N PRO A 77 -3.17 9.44 13.34
CA PRO A 77 -3.74 10.54 14.13
C PRO A 77 -2.70 11.58 14.58
N MET A 78 -1.40 11.29 14.47
CA MET A 78 -0.32 12.15 14.94
C MET A 78 -0.45 13.60 14.43
N MET A 79 -0.18 14.56 15.31
CA MET A 79 -0.31 16.01 15.03
C MET A 79 -1.68 16.37 14.44
N GLY A 80 -2.74 15.69 14.88
CA GLY A 80 -4.10 15.87 14.36
C GLY A 80 -4.22 15.50 12.89
N GLY A 81 -3.50 14.47 12.42
CA GLY A 81 -3.51 13.99 11.03
C GLY A 81 -2.66 14.79 10.05
N GLU A 82 -1.71 15.60 10.53
CA GLU A 82 -0.84 16.42 9.66
C GLU A 82 -0.06 15.55 8.66
N ALA A 83 0.42 14.38 9.08
CA ALA A 83 1.19 13.47 8.24
C ALA A 83 0.37 12.90 7.07
N VAL A 84 -0.85 12.44 7.35
CA VAL A 84 -1.76 11.92 6.30
C VAL A 84 -2.15 13.02 5.33
N ARG A 85 -2.46 14.22 5.82
CA ARG A 85 -2.74 15.38 4.93
C ARG A 85 -1.55 15.72 4.04
N ALA A 86 -0.34 15.70 4.59
CA ALA A 86 0.87 15.93 3.80
C ALA A 86 1.05 14.87 2.72
N LEU A 87 0.85 13.59 3.04
CA LEU A 87 0.92 12.50 2.06
C LEU A 87 -0.15 12.65 0.97
N MET A 88 -1.41 12.87 1.34
CA MET A 88 -2.51 13.07 0.39
C MET A 88 -2.25 14.24 -0.55
N ALA A 89 -1.62 15.31 -0.07
CA ALA A 89 -1.24 16.44 -0.91
C ALA A 89 -0.15 16.06 -1.94
N GLU A 90 0.85 15.25 -1.58
CA GLU A 90 1.86 14.77 -2.53
C GLU A 90 1.28 13.83 -3.59
N ILE A 91 0.38 12.92 -3.18
CA ILE A 91 -0.30 12.03 -4.12
C ILE A 91 -1.20 12.86 -5.05
N GLY A 92 -1.92 13.86 -4.51
CA GLY A 92 -2.76 14.76 -5.28
C GLY A 92 -2.00 15.57 -6.34
N LYS A 93 -0.76 16.00 -6.04
CA LYS A 93 0.12 16.63 -7.04
C LYS A 93 0.45 15.68 -8.19
N ALA A 94 0.88 14.46 -7.88
CA ALA A 94 1.21 13.45 -8.88
C ALA A 94 -0.01 13.08 -9.75
N VAL A 95 -1.18 12.92 -9.13
CA VAL A 95 -2.45 12.70 -9.83
C VAL A 95 -2.78 13.88 -10.75
N GLY A 96 -2.65 15.12 -10.28
CA GLY A 96 -2.91 16.31 -11.08
C GLY A 96 -2.00 16.42 -12.31
N GLU A 97 -0.71 16.13 -12.13
CA GLU A 97 0.26 16.09 -13.22
C GLU A 97 -0.04 14.98 -14.24
N ALA A 98 -0.27 13.75 -13.77
CA ALA A 98 -0.60 12.64 -14.65
C ALA A 98 -1.92 12.83 -15.41
N LYS A 99 -2.92 13.49 -14.81
CA LYS A 99 -4.17 13.84 -15.52
C LYS A 99 -3.96 14.80 -16.69
N ALA A 100 -2.90 15.60 -16.69
CA ALA A 100 -2.54 16.47 -17.80
C ALA A 100 -1.78 15.72 -18.93
N MET A 101 -1.43 14.45 -18.72
CA MET A 101 -0.79 13.58 -19.70
C MET A 101 -1.80 12.55 -20.19
N GLU A 102 -2.27 12.69 -21.43
CA GLU A 102 -3.32 11.80 -21.98
C GLU A 102 -3.01 10.30 -21.82
N PRO A 103 -1.76 9.81 -22.00
CA PRO A 103 -1.44 8.38 -21.82
C PRO A 103 -1.59 7.85 -20.38
N LEU A 104 -1.59 8.73 -19.35
CA LEU A 104 -1.61 8.37 -17.93
C LEU A 104 -2.90 8.77 -17.20
N LYS A 105 -3.83 9.41 -17.92
CA LYS A 105 -5.04 10.00 -17.34
C LYS A 105 -5.90 8.94 -16.65
N GLY A 106 -6.09 7.78 -17.26
CA GLY A 106 -6.89 6.69 -16.71
C GLY A 106 -6.32 6.12 -15.41
N GLU A 107 -5.00 5.96 -15.33
CA GLU A 107 -4.31 5.51 -14.12
C GLU A 107 -4.41 6.56 -13.00
N ALA A 108 -4.30 7.84 -13.34
CA ALA A 108 -4.43 8.95 -12.39
C ALA A 108 -5.86 9.05 -11.82
N GLU A 109 -6.89 8.83 -12.64
CA GLU A 109 -8.29 8.83 -12.20
C GLU A 109 -8.58 7.69 -11.22
N LYS A 110 -8.07 6.48 -11.49
CA LYS A 110 -8.22 5.33 -10.57
C LYS A 110 -7.50 5.54 -9.25
N LEU A 111 -6.30 6.14 -9.27
CA LEU A 111 -5.62 6.50 -8.02
C LEU A 111 -6.38 7.58 -7.25
N ALA A 112 -6.97 8.57 -7.93
CA ALA A 112 -7.82 9.56 -7.28
C ALA A 112 -9.04 8.92 -6.58
N GLN A 113 -9.68 7.95 -7.22
CA GLN A 113 -10.77 7.17 -6.62
C GLN A 113 -10.30 6.43 -5.36
N LEU A 114 -9.13 5.79 -5.41
CA LEU A 114 -8.57 5.12 -4.24
C LEU A 114 -8.26 6.11 -3.12
N MET A 115 -7.71 7.30 -3.41
CA MET A 115 -7.47 8.33 -2.39
C MET A 115 -8.75 8.72 -1.65
N GLU A 116 -9.85 8.88 -2.38
CA GLU A 116 -11.16 9.19 -1.78
C GLU A 116 -11.62 8.05 -0.87
N ALA A 117 -11.53 6.81 -1.33
CA ALA A 117 -11.90 5.62 -0.56
C ALA A 117 -11.05 5.47 0.72
N VAL A 118 -9.73 5.66 0.63
CA VAL A 118 -8.81 5.64 1.78
C VAL A 118 -9.14 6.76 2.76
N GLY A 119 -9.44 7.97 2.26
CA GLY A 119 -9.88 9.09 3.08
C GLY A 119 -11.17 8.77 3.85
N GLY A 120 -12.17 8.22 3.17
CA GLY A 120 -13.44 7.81 3.77
C GLY A 120 -13.26 6.73 4.85
N ALA A 121 -12.51 5.67 4.55
CA ALA A 121 -12.22 4.60 5.50
C ALA A 121 -11.41 5.12 6.71
N THR A 122 -10.44 6.01 6.49
CA THR A 122 -9.65 6.63 7.59
C THR A 122 -10.55 7.43 8.52
N MET A 123 -11.46 8.23 7.97
CA MET A 123 -12.41 9.02 8.77
C MET A 123 -13.40 8.13 9.52
N HIS A 124 -13.92 7.09 8.88
CA HIS A 124 -14.81 6.12 9.52
C HIS A 124 -14.15 5.45 10.73
N LEU A 125 -12.94 4.90 10.56
CA LEU A 125 -12.19 4.27 11.64
C LEU A 125 -11.85 5.26 12.76
N ALA A 126 -11.48 6.50 12.43
CA ALA A 126 -11.25 7.54 13.42
C ALA A 126 -12.51 7.80 14.28
N MET A 127 -13.69 7.80 13.68
CA MET A 127 -14.95 7.96 14.41
C MET A 127 -15.24 6.79 15.36
N LEU A 128 -14.93 5.55 14.97
CA LEU A 128 -15.04 4.39 15.87
C LEU A 128 -14.11 4.53 17.08
N GLY A 129 -12.86 4.94 16.85
CA GLY A 129 -11.89 5.20 17.92
C GLY A 129 -12.39 6.28 18.89
N LEU A 130 -12.86 7.41 18.35
CA LEU A 130 -13.39 8.53 19.14
C LEU A 130 -14.68 8.17 19.90
N SER A 131 -15.50 7.26 19.37
CA SER A 131 -16.72 6.79 20.05
C SER A 131 -16.44 5.73 21.12
N GLY A 132 -15.18 5.42 21.42
CA GLY A 132 -14.80 4.42 22.42
C GLY A 132 -14.90 2.97 21.94
N GLN A 133 -15.18 2.71 20.65
CA GLN A 133 -15.23 1.36 20.07
C GLN A 133 -13.81 0.87 19.73
N VAL A 134 -12.91 0.92 20.72
CA VAL A 134 -11.46 0.71 20.52
C VAL A 134 -11.16 -0.64 19.88
N HIS A 135 -11.81 -1.72 20.32
CA HIS A 135 -11.56 -3.05 19.76
C HIS A 135 -11.97 -3.17 18.29
N LEU A 136 -13.11 -2.58 17.91
CA LEU A 136 -13.58 -2.53 16.52
C LEU A 136 -12.69 -1.64 15.65
N TYR A 137 -12.18 -0.56 16.22
CA TYR A 137 -11.16 0.25 15.57
C TYR A 137 -9.86 -0.53 15.34
N THR A 138 -9.31 -1.18 16.36
CA THR A 138 -8.00 -1.84 16.30
C THR A 138 -7.99 -3.15 15.52
N CYS A 139 -9.09 -3.92 15.49
CA CYS A 139 -9.13 -5.18 14.75
C CYS A 139 -9.01 -4.97 13.23
N ASN A 140 -9.27 -3.75 12.75
CA ASN A 140 -9.17 -3.35 11.35
C ASN A 140 -7.75 -2.89 10.95
N ALA A 141 -6.79 -2.86 11.89
CA ALA A 141 -5.47 -2.27 11.65
C ALA A 141 -4.71 -2.90 10.48
N THR A 142 -4.68 -4.24 10.39
CA THR A 142 -3.93 -4.95 9.32
C THR A 142 -4.49 -4.63 7.94
N ALA A 143 -5.81 -4.73 7.78
CA ALA A 143 -6.48 -4.41 6.52
C ALA A 143 -6.30 -2.93 6.14
N TYR A 144 -6.34 -2.03 7.13
CA TYR A 144 -6.05 -0.62 6.92
C TYR A 144 -4.61 -0.40 6.43
N LEU A 145 -3.62 -1.03 7.06
CA LEU A 145 -2.22 -0.92 6.63
C LEU A 145 -2.02 -1.42 5.20
N GLU A 146 -2.65 -2.53 4.83
CA GLU A 146 -2.58 -3.07 3.47
C GLU A 146 -3.14 -2.07 2.45
N MET A 147 -4.37 -1.61 2.65
CA MET A 147 -5.02 -0.64 1.77
C MET A 147 -4.20 0.66 1.64
N PHE A 148 -3.71 1.18 2.76
CA PHE A 148 -2.90 2.40 2.79
C PHE A 148 -1.57 2.22 2.05
N SER A 149 -0.93 1.05 2.22
CA SER A 149 0.32 0.72 1.52
C SER A 149 0.11 0.54 0.02
N GLN A 150 -1.00 -0.07 -0.40
CA GLN A 150 -1.34 -0.22 -1.81
C GLN A 150 -1.53 1.14 -2.50
N MET A 151 -2.13 2.13 -1.81
CA MET A 151 -2.19 3.52 -2.27
C MET A 151 -0.81 4.16 -2.40
N ALA A 152 0.08 3.96 -1.41
CA ALA A 152 1.44 4.49 -1.45
C ALA A 152 2.26 3.89 -2.61
N VAL A 153 2.13 2.59 -2.89
CA VAL A 153 2.78 1.94 -4.04
C VAL A 153 2.22 2.45 -5.36
N ALA A 154 0.89 2.57 -5.50
CA ALA A 154 0.28 3.14 -6.70
C ALA A 154 0.80 4.57 -6.98
N TRP A 155 0.96 5.38 -5.94
CA TRP A 155 1.58 6.70 -6.06
C TRP A 155 3.02 6.64 -6.57
N GLN A 156 3.87 5.76 -6.02
CA GLN A 156 5.26 5.62 -6.48
C GLN A 156 5.35 5.13 -7.93
N LEU A 157 4.47 4.21 -8.34
CA LEU A 157 4.38 3.75 -9.73
C LEU A 157 3.89 4.85 -10.67
N LEU A 158 2.95 5.69 -10.24
CA LEU A 158 2.50 6.84 -11.02
C LEU A 158 3.63 7.87 -11.22
N LEU A 159 4.43 8.15 -10.18
CA LEU A 159 5.61 9.01 -10.31
C LEU A 159 6.61 8.47 -11.34
N GLN A 160 6.85 7.15 -11.35
CA GLN A 160 7.69 6.49 -12.35
C GLN A 160 7.09 6.58 -13.75
N ALA A 161 5.77 6.41 -13.89
CA ALA A 161 5.08 6.52 -15.17
C ALA A 161 5.12 7.95 -15.73
N ILE A 162 4.96 8.98 -14.88
CA ILE A 162 5.11 10.40 -15.26
C ILE A 162 6.53 10.65 -15.78
N ALA A 163 7.55 10.21 -15.03
CA ALA A 163 8.95 10.36 -15.46
C ALA A 163 9.23 9.63 -16.78
N ALA A 164 8.64 8.44 -16.95
CA ALA A 164 8.76 7.65 -18.16
C ALA A 164 8.10 8.33 -19.37
N GLN A 165 6.90 8.88 -19.20
CA GLN A 165 6.22 9.61 -20.27
C GLN A 165 7.03 10.83 -20.71
N LYS A 166 7.54 11.62 -19.77
CA LYS A 166 8.42 12.77 -20.09
C LYS A 166 9.68 12.36 -20.86
N ALA A 167 10.29 11.23 -20.51
CA ALA A 167 11.48 10.73 -21.20
C ALA A 167 11.17 10.28 -22.63
N LEU A 168 10.01 9.64 -22.85
CA LEU A 168 9.52 9.28 -24.18
C LEU A 168 9.23 10.52 -25.03
N ASP A 169 8.55 11.52 -24.46
CA ASP A 169 8.25 12.78 -25.16
C ASP A 169 9.51 13.56 -25.54
N ALA A 170 10.58 13.41 -24.75
CA ALA A 170 11.89 14.00 -25.02
C ALA A 170 12.76 13.21 -26.03
N GLY A 171 12.28 12.07 -26.54
CA GLY A 171 12.99 11.27 -27.53
C GLY A 171 14.16 10.45 -26.98
N THR A 172 13.97 9.82 -25.81
CA THR A 172 14.97 8.91 -25.21
C THR A 172 15.33 7.72 -26.10
N ASN A 173 16.56 7.21 -25.97
CA ASN A 173 17.04 6.01 -26.65
C ASN A 173 16.63 4.70 -25.95
N GLU A 174 16.03 4.77 -24.74
CA GLU A 174 15.64 3.60 -23.93
C GLU A 174 14.12 3.37 -23.95
N GLU A 175 13.48 3.49 -25.11
CA GLU A 175 12.01 3.46 -25.23
C GLU A 175 11.36 2.24 -24.55
N ASN A 176 11.90 1.04 -24.73
CA ASN A 176 11.34 -0.20 -24.17
C ASN A 176 11.28 -0.18 -22.64
N PHE A 177 12.30 0.38 -21.99
CA PHE A 177 12.35 0.47 -20.54
C PHE A 177 11.26 1.40 -20.02
N TYR A 178 11.12 2.59 -20.60
CA TYR A 178 10.13 3.58 -20.18
C TYR A 178 8.70 3.14 -20.50
N ARG A 179 8.46 2.51 -21.65
CA ARG A 179 7.17 1.87 -21.93
C ARG A 179 6.84 0.79 -20.91
N GLY A 180 7.82 -0.04 -20.53
CA GLY A 180 7.67 -1.04 -19.47
C GLY A 180 7.27 -0.43 -18.12
N LYS A 181 7.80 0.75 -17.75
CA LYS A 181 7.41 1.47 -16.53
C LYS A 181 5.95 1.93 -16.56
N ILE A 182 5.50 2.46 -17.69
CA ILE A 182 4.09 2.85 -17.88
C ILE A 182 3.17 1.62 -17.77
N GLU A 183 3.49 0.54 -18.49
CA GLU A 183 2.68 -0.68 -18.44
C GLU A 183 2.69 -1.34 -17.05
N THR A 184 3.79 -1.26 -16.29
CA THR A 184 3.84 -1.73 -14.90
C THR A 184 2.87 -0.95 -14.02
N ALA A 185 2.82 0.38 -14.15
CA ALA A 185 1.88 1.20 -13.40
C ALA A 185 0.43 0.87 -13.80
N ARG A 186 0.16 0.71 -15.09
CA ARG A 186 -1.15 0.31 -15.62
C ARG A 186 -1.59 -1.06 -15.10
N PHE A 187 -0.69 -2.04 -15.09
CA PHE A 187 -0.96 -3.37 -14.56
C PHE A 187 -1.34 -3.28 -13.08
N TYR A 188 -0.55 -2.59 -12.26
CA TYR A 188 -0.81 -2.46 -10.83
C TYR A 188 -2.17 -1.79 -10.55
N VAL A 189 -2.46 -0.70 -11.27
CA VAL A 189 -3.74 0.02 -11.16
C VAL A 189 -4.92 -0.82 -11.69
N GLY A 190 -4.70 -1.68 -12.67
CA GLY A 190 -5.73 -2.56 -13.23
C GLY A 190 -6.01 -3.81 -12.41
N GLN A 191 -4.99 -4.39 -11.77
CA GLN A 191 -5.05 -5.72 -11.15
C GLN A 191 -4.95 -5.69 -9.63
N THR A 192 -4.15 -4.77 -9.06
CA THR A 192 -3.91 -4.72 -7.61
C THR A 192 -4.80 -3.70 -6.93
N LEU A 193 -4.89 -2.48 -7.47
CA LEU A 193 -5.68 -1.38 -6.89
C LEU A 193 -7.16 -1.71 -6.60
N PRO A 194 -7.89 -2.51 -7.41
CA PRO A 194 -9.27 -2.89 -7.09
C PRO A 194 -9.41 -3.62 -5.75
N HIS A 195 -8.38 -4.36 -5.31
CA HIS A 195 -8.40 -5.02 -4.00
C HIS A 195 -8.42 -3.99 -2.86
N ALA A 196 -7.63 -2.91 -2.94
CA ALA A 196 -7.68 -1.81 -1.97
C ALA A 196 -9.07 -1.16 -1.90
N LEU A 197 -9.76 -1.01 -3.03
CA LEU A 197 -11.12 -0.46 -3.04
C LEU A 197 -12.10 -1.40 -2.32
N ALA A 198 -11.99 -2.71 -2.51
CA ALA A 198 -12.78 -3.69 -1.77
C ALA A 198 -12.45 -3.67 -0.26
N THR A 199 -11.17 -3.56 0.09
CA THR A 199 -10.73 -3.40 1.49
C THR A 199 -11.31 -2.13 2.12
N ALA A 200 -11.34 -1.01 1.39
CA ALA A 200 -11.96 0.23 1.87
C ALA A 200 -13.45 0.03 2.19
N GLN A 201 -14.18 -0.68 1.34
CA GLN A 201 -15.59 -1.01 1.58
C GLN A 201 -15.75 -1.85 2.85
N MET A 202 -14.95 -2.92 2.99
CA MET A 202 -14.93 -3.78 4.18
C MET A 202 -14.66 -2.97 5.46
N LEU A 203 -13.68 -2.06 5.44
CA LEU A 203 -13.31 -1.23 6.58
C LEU A 203 -14.43 -0.28 7.04
N THR A 204 -15.40 0.00 6.18
CA THR A 204 -16.56 0.87 6.49
C THR A 204 -17.83 0.11 6.86
N ALA A 205 -17.78 -1.23 6.84
CA ALA A 205 -18.95 -2.08 7.04
C ALA A 205 -19.34 -2.28 8.52
N ASN A 206 -18.52 -1.83 9.47
CA ASN A 206 -18.66 -2.14 10.91
C ASN A 206 -18.75 -3.64 11.20
N GLU A 207 -18.00 -4.47 10.48
CA GLU A 207 -17.99 -5.92 10.68
C GLU A 207 -17.39 -6.27 12.06
N ARG A 208 -18.12 -7.05 12.86
CA ARG A 208 -17.79 -7.39 14.25
C ARG A 208 -17.55 -8.87 14.50
N THR A 209 -17.69 -9.73 13.49
CA THR A 209 -17.60 -11.19 13.63
C THR A 209 -16.34 -11.62 14.38
N ALA A 210 -15.18 -10.99 14.14
CA ALA A 210 -13.93 -11.29 14.83
C ALA A 210 -13.93 -10.93 16.33
N LEU A 211 -14.80 -10.01 16.77
CA LEU A 211 -14.93 -9.58 18.16
C LEU A 211 -16.04 -10.31 18.90
N ASP A 212 -17.11 -10.64 18.18
CA ASP A 212 -18.31 -11.27 18.75
C ASP A 212 -18.18 -12.81 18.72
N PHE A 213 -17.12 -13.34 18.11
CA PHE A 213 -16.76 -14.75 18.16
C PHE A 213 -16.43 -15.18 19.59
N LYS A 214 -16.90 -16.36 19.99
CA LYS A 214 -16.68 -16.89 21.33
C LYS A 214 -15.52 -17.86 21.36
N GLU A 215 -14.78 -17.86 22.47
CA GLU A 215 -13.67 -18.78 22.68
C GLU A 215 -14.12 -20.24 22.68
N GLU A 216 -15.31 -20.55 23.21
CA GLU A 216 -15.82 -21.94 23.27
C GLU A 216 -16.19 -22.54 21.91
N TRP A 217 -16.06 -21.78 20.82
CA TRP A 217 -16.26 -22.26 19.45
C TRP A 217 -14.96 -22.78 18.79
N PHE A 218 -13.83 -22.73 19.50
CA PHE A 218 -12.50 -23.21 19.06
C PHE A 218 -11.98 -24.38 19.91
#